data_AF-A0A3E4TU85-F1
#
_entry.id   AF-A0A3E4TU85-F1
#
_cell.length_a   1.000
_cell.length_b   1.000
_cell.length_c   1.000
_cell.angle_alpha   90.00
_cell.angle_beta   90.00
_cell.angle_gamma   90.00
#
_symmetry.space_group_name_H-M   'P 1'
#
loop_
_entity.id
_entity.type
_entity.pdbx_description
1 polymer ?
#
loop_
_entity_poly.entity_id
_entity_poly.type
_entity_poly.pdbx_seq_one_letter_code
_entity_poly.pdbx_strand_id
1 'polypeptide(L)'
;MLNIVILGKLEEVDKIDQEICPIVARVDFINSMLGDELLYIVELWQKGLLAPDLEQHKVYKILKKYNRIIAYAINYISLFVVVWCVIKVIGNDIIKLDIETLGAMSIDTFGRLLHSIVYGIVFCIAAYKIFQVIANIVFTTLRSNSDNHTFDITNGDKVIRQKIEQGIKRKKSKIVGNIIFTFMFNIVCSVLANYIS
;
A
#
# COMPACT_ATOMS: atom_id res chain seq x y z
N MET A 1 -8.78 17.75 24.68
CA MET A 1 -7.52 17.41 23.97
C MET A 1 -6.99 16.04 24.36
N LEU A 2 -6.65 15.76 25.63
CA LEU A 2 -6.12 14.44 26.05
C LEU A 2 -7.09 13.26 25.84
N ASN A 3 -8.39 13.50 26.05
CA ASN A 3 -9.42 12.45 25.92
C ASN A 3 -9.65 11.97 24.47
N ILE A 4 -9.26 12.76 23.46
CA ILE A 4 -9.43 12.43 22.03
C ILE A 4 -8.25 11.58 21.54
N VAL A 5 -7.05 11.82 22.07
CA VAL A 5 -5.84 11.04 21.79
C VAL A 5 -5.94 9.61 22.36
N ILE A 6 -6.64 9.44 23.49
CA ILE A 6 -6.80 8.15 24.18
C ILE A 6 -7.89 7.28 23.52
N LEU A 7 -8.92 7.88 22.90
CA LEU A 7 -10.08 7.15 22.36
C LEU A 7 -9.96 6.67 20.91
N GLY A 8 -8.83 6.89 20.23
CA GLY A 8 -8.60 6.30 18.90
C GLY A 8 -9.58 6.75 17.80
N LYS A 9 -10.34 7.83 18.01
CA LYS A 9 -11.18 8.48 16.99
C LYS A 9 -10.38 9.44 16.11
N LEU A 10 -9.24 8.96 15.58
CA LEU A 10 -8.43 9.74 14.63
C LEU A 10 -9.19 10.04 13.33
N GLU A 11 -10.25 9.28 13.02
CA GLU A 11 -11.16 9.57 11.89
C GLU A 11 -11.94 10.89 12.02
N GLU A 12 -12.15 11.40 13.24
CA GLU A 12 -12.85 12.68 13.44
C GLU A 12 -11.89 13.87 13.37
N VAL A 13 -10.61 13.71 13.73
CA VAL A 13 -9.61 14.80 13.69
C VAL A 13 -9.25 15.19 12.25
N ASP A 14 -9.12 14.22 11.34
CA ASP A 14 -8.79 14.49 9.93
C ASP A 14 -9.93 15.20 9.17
N LYS A 15 -11.19 14.97 9.56
CA LYS A 15 -12.35 15.71 9.02
C LYS A 15 -12.42 17.13 9.55
N ILE A 16 -12.04 17.31 10.81
CA ILE A 16 -12.00 18.61 11.47
C ILE A 16 -10.98 19.52 10.78
N ASP A 17 -9.79 19.04 10.39
CA ASP A 17 -8.81 19.88 9.66
C ASP A 17 -9.26 20.26 8.23
N GLN A 18 -10.01 19.40 7.53
CA GLN A 18 -10.58 19.73 6.22
C GLN A 18 -11.77 20.70 6.29
N GLU A 19 -12.52 20.71 7.39
CA GLU A 19 -13.67 21.60 7.62
C GLU A 19 -13.28 22.94 8.27
N ILE A 20 -12.13 23.03 8.95
CA ILE A 20 -11.73 24.21 9.73
C ILE A 20 -11.22 25.39 8.88
N CYS A 21 -10.72 25.16 7.67
CA CYS A 21 -10.15 26.24 6.84
C CYS A 21 -10.82 26.38 5.47
N PRO A 22 -12.10 26.78 5.39
CA PRO A 22 -12.65 27.28 4.14
C PRO A 22 -11.89 28.55 3.75
N ILE A 23 -11.21 28.51 2.60
CA ILE A 23 -10.64 29.73 1.99
C ILE A 23 -11.81 30.51 1.41
N VAL A 24 -12.35 31.46 2.17
CA VAL A 24 -13.45 32.31 1.74
C VAL A 24 -12.88 33.56 1.07
N ALA A 25 -13.01 33.66 -0.25
CA ALA A 25 -12.79 34.91 -0.96
C ALA A 25 -14.06 35.77 -0.85
N ARG A 26 -14.02 36.81 0.00
CA ARG A 26 -15.07 37.84 0.02
C ARG A 26 -14.70 38.93 -0.96
N VAL A 27 -15.63 39.26 -1.86
CA VAL A 27 -15.52 40.40 -2.76
C VAL A 27 -16.60 41.40 -2.37
N ASP A 28 -16.19 42.60 -1.96
CA ASP A 28 -17.13 43.69 -1.67
C ASP A 28 -17.48 44.37 -2.99
N PHE A 29 -18.67 44.09 -3.51
CA PHE A 29 -19.14 44.69 -4.76
C PHE A 29 -19.83 46.04 -4.51
N ILE A 30 -19.47 47.05 -5.30
CA ILE A 30 -20.19 48.33 -5.35
C ILE A 30 -21.54 48.18 -6.07
N ASN A 31 -21.68 47.18 -6.95
CA ASN A 31 -22.88 46.90 -7.75
C ASN A 31 -23.16 45.38 -7.75
N SER A 32 -24.38 44.98 -7.38
CA SER A 32 -24.82 43.59 -7.31
C SER A 32 -24.76 42.86 -8.65
N MET A 33 -24.99 43.57 -9.77
CA MET A 33 -24.94 42.99 -11.12
C MET A 33 -23.54 42.49 -11.50
N LEU A 34 -22.49 43.24 -11.11
CA LEU A 34 -21.10 42.80 -11.30
C LEU A 34 -20.76 41.60 -10.42
N GLY A 35 -21.41 41.49 -9.26
CA GLY A 35 -21.31 40.33 -8.39
C GLY A 35 -21.83 39.06 -9.06
N ASP A 36 -23.03 39.15 -9.66
CA ASP A 36 -23.66 38.03 -10.37
C ASP A 36 -22.85 37.58 -11.59
N GLU A 37 -22.29 38.53 -12.36
CA GLU A 37 -21.40 38.22 -13.49
C GLU A 37 -20.11 37.52 -13.06
N LEU A 38 -19.47 37.98 -11.98
CA LEU A 38 -18.27 37.33 -11.46
C LEU A 38 -18.58 35.91 -10.97
N LEU A 39 -19.69 35.73 -10.24
CA LEU A 39 -20.14 34.41 -9.78
C LEU A 39 -20.39 33.47 -10.96
N TYR A 40 -21.01 33.96 -12.03
CA TYR A 40 -21.24 33.19 -13.25
C TYR A 40 -19.93 32.77 -13.93
N ILE A 41 -18.94 33.66 -14.02
CA ILE A 41 -17.60 33.33 -14.56
C ILE A 41 -16.90 32.27 -13.71
N VAL A 42 -16.95 32.40 -12.38
CA VAL A 42 -16.38 31.42 -11.45
C VAL A 42 -17.10 30.06 -11.57
N GLU A 43 -18.42 30.07 -11.76
CA GLU A 43 -19.20 28.84 -11.97
C GLU A 43 -18.83 28.15 -13.30
N LEU A 44 -18.67 28.91 -14.38
CA LEU A 44 -18.18 28.41 -15.67
C LEU A 44 -16.76 27.85 -15.57
N TRP A 45 -15.88 28.54 -14.83
CA TRP A 45 -14.52 28.07 -14.57
C TRP A 45 -14.54 26.76 -13.79
N GLN A 46 -15.36 26.66 -12.74
CA GLN A 46 -15.54 25.44 -11.95
C GLN A 46 -16.08 24.28 -12.81
N LYS A 47 -17.05 24.54 -13.70
CA LYS A 47 -17.59 23.54 -14.64
C LYS A 47 -16.55 23.10 -15.68
N GLY A 48 -15.61 23.97 -16.05
CA GLY A 48 -14.52 23.67 -16.97
C GLY A 48 -13.37 22.85 -16.35
N LEU A 49 -13.35 22.68 -15.02
CA LEU A 49 -12.35 21.85 -14.36
C LEU A 49 -12.64 20.36 -14.61
N LEU A 50 -11.66 19.68 -15.21
CA LEU A 50 -11.65 18.22 -15.28
C LEU A 50 -11.70 17.65 -13.85
N ALA A 51 -12.68 16.79 -13.58
CA ALA A 51 -12.74 16.04 -12.34
C ALA A 51 -11.42 15.26 -12.14
N PRO A 52 -10.90 15.15 -10.90
CA PRO A 52 -9.69 14.38 -10.64
C PRO A 52 -9.95 12.91 -11.01
N ASP A 53 -9.39 12.50 -12.15
CA ASP A 53 -9.50 11.16 -12.75
C ASP A 53 -9.12 10.05 -11.75
N LEU A 54 -8.27 10.38 -10.79
CA LEU A 54 -7.81 9.47 -9.74
C LEU A 54 -8.84 9.16 -8.66
N GLU A 55 -9.73 10.09 -8.33
CA GLU A 55 -10.75 9.88 -7.29
C GLU A 55 -12.00 9.15 -7.80
N GLN A 56 -12.18 9.10 -9.12
CA GLN A 56 -13.33 8.42 -9.73
C GLN A 56 -13.21 6.88 -9.66
N HIS A 57 -12.01 6.33 -9.63
CA HIS A 57 -11.83 4.89 -9.55
C HIS A 57 -12.15 4.36 -8.13
N LYS A 58 -13.33 3.75 -7.99
CA LYS A 58 -13.80 3.09 -6.75
C LYS A 58 -12.74 2.21 -6.08
N VAL A 59 -11.98 1.46 -6.90
CA VAL A 59 -10.90 0.57 -6.42
C VAL A 59 -9.79 1.35 -5.71
N TYR A 60 -9.33 2.45 -6.28
CA TYR A 60 -8.27 3.26 -5.67
C TYR A 60 -8.73 3.92 -4.37
N LYS A 61 -10.00 4.37 -4.32
CA LYS A 61 -10.60 4.93 -3.10
C LYS A 61 -10.66 3.90 -1.97
N ILE A 62 -11.02 2.66 -2.29
CA ILE A 62 -11.00 1.53 -1.35
C ILE A 62 -9.56 1.22 -0.90
N LEU A 63 -8.61 1.15 -1.83
CA LEU A 63 -7.19 0.93 -1.52
C LEU A 63 -6.63 2.01 -0.59
N LYS A 64 -6.99 3.28 -0.81
CA LYS A 64 -6.58 4.41 0.04
C LYS A 64 -7.21 4.30 1.43
N LYS A 65 -8.50 4.00 1.51
CA LYS A 65 -9.24 3.85 2.79
C LYS A 65 -8.65 2.72 3.64
N TYR A 66 -8.29 1.60 3.02
CA TYR A 66 -7.79 0.41 3.72
C TYR A 66 -6.27 0.23 3.58
N ASN A 67 -5.52 1.32 3.31
CA ASN A 67 -4.08 1.27 3.03
C ASN A 67 -3.27 0.51 4.09
N ARG A 68 -3.60 0.70 5.38
CA ARG A 68 -2.94 0.07 6.52
C ARG A 68 -3.27 -1.42 6.59
N ILE A 69 -4.52 -1.79 6.37
CA ILE A 69 -4.96 -3.20 6.36
C ILE A 69 -4.28 -3.93 5.21
N ILE A 70 -4.22 -3.32 4.03
CA ILE A 70 -3.57 -3.90 2.84
C ILE A 70 -2.07 -4.08 3.08
N ALA A 71 -1.39 -3.08 3.64
CA ALA A 71 0.03 -3.18 3.96
C ALA A 71 0.32 -4.30 4.97
N TYR A 72 -0.50 -4.44 6.02
CA TYR A 72 -0.36 -5.54 6.97
C TYR A 72 -0.69 -6.90 6.35
N ALA A 73 -1.72 -6.98 5.51
CA ALA A 73 -2.06 -8.21 4.79
C ALA A 73 -0.89 -8.66 3.90
N ILE A 74 -0.30 -7.75 3.11
CA ILE A 74 0.88 -8.03 2.29
C ILE A 74 2.03 -8.60 3.12
N ASN A 75 2.28 -8.06 4.30
CA ASN A 75 3.39 -8.52 5.13
C ASN A 75 3.08 -9.86 5.84
N TYR A 76 2.02 -9.90 6.63
CA TYR A 76 1.73 -11.05 7.50
C TYR A 76 1.24 -12.28 6.73
N ILE A 77 0.39 -12.11 5.70
CA ILE A 77 -0.10 -13.26 4.91
C ILE A 77 1.05 -13.87 4.12
N SER A 78 1.89 -13.04 3.49
CA SER A 78 3.04 -13.56 2.73
C SER A 78 4.06 -14.23 3.64
N LEU A 79 4.29 -13.69 4.85
CA LEU A 79 5.13 -14.35 5.85
C LEU A 79 4.56 -15.72 6.26
N PHE A 80 3.25 -15.80 6.50
CA PHE A 80 2.59 -17.05 6.84
C PHE A 80 2.77 -18.11 5.73
N VAL A 81 2.59 -17.72 4.47
CA VAL A 81 2.80 -18.60 3.30
C VAL A 81 4.26 -19.07 3.22
N VAL A 82 5.23 -18.18 3.47
CA VAL A 82 6.66 -18.55 3.49
C VAL A 82 6.97 -19.55 4.60
N VAL A 83 6.52 -19.29 5.82
CA VAL A 83 6.74 -20.20 6.96
C VAL A 83 6.12 -21.57 6.68
N TRP A 84 4.91 -21.60 6.13
CA TRP A 84 4.25 -22.85 5.72
C TRP A 84 5.06 -23.61 4.68
N CYS A 85 5.60 -22.92 3.68
CA CYS A 85 6.46 -23.52 2.66
C CYS A 85 7.74 -24.11 3.27
N VAL A 86 8.41 -23.40 4.17
CA VAL A 86 9.64 -23.87 4.84
C VAL A 86 9.36 -25.12 5.69
N ILE A 87 8.25 -25.15 6.43
CA ILE A 87 7.84 -26.32 7.21
C ILE A 87 7.61 -27.53 6.28
N LYS A 88 6.95 -27.33 5.13
CA LYS A 88 6.73 -28.39 4.14
C LYS A 88 8.03 -28.92 3.52
N VAL A 89 8.98 -28.05 3.21
CA VAL A 89 10.31 -28.44 2.70
C VAL A 89 11.04 -29.31 3.72
N ILE A 90 11.13 -28.84 4.97
CA ILE A 90 11.80 -29.58 6.06
C ILE A 90 11.07 -30.91 6.33
N GLY A 91 9.74 -30.91 6.31
CA GLY A 91 8.93 -32.12 6.50
C GLY A 91 9.20 -33.18 5.43
N ASN A 92 9.33 -32.78 4.16
CA ASN A 92 9.68 -33.70 3.08
C ASN A 92 11.12 -34.19 3.18
N ASP A 93 12.07 -33.34 3.58
CA ASP A 93 13.44 -33.76 3.84
C ASP A 93 13.49 -34.86 4.92
N ILE A 94 12.65 -34.76 5.96
CA ILE A 94 12.53 -35.79 7.01
C ILE A 94 11.92 -37.09 6.46
N ILE A 95 10.87 -37.02 5.65
CA ILE A 95 10.21 -38.21 5.09
C ILE A 95 11.15 -38.97 4.14
N LYS A 96 11.94 -38.25 3.33
CA LYS A 96 12.92 -38.85 2.41
C LYS A 96 14.08 -39.57 3.11
N LEU A 97 14.30 -39.31 4.39
CA LEU A 97 15.37 -39.95 5.15
C LEU A 97 15.03 -41.39 5.57
N ASP A 98 13.76 -41.81 5.49
CA ASP A 98 13.30 -43.20 5.71
C ASP A 98 13.85 -43.85 7.01
N ILE A 99 13.94 -43.07 8.08
CA ILE A 99 14.46 -43.54 9.38
C ILE A 99 13.27 -43.81 10.31
N GLU A 100 13.09 -45.07 10.70
CA GLU A 100 11.99 -45.52 11.58
C GLU A 100 12.00 -44.86 12.97
N THR A 101 13.17 -44.44 13.47
CA THR A 101 13.32 -43.77 14.77
C THR A 101 14.41 -42.70 14.74
N LEU A 102 14.18 -41.55 15.41
CA LEU A 102 15.16 -40.45 15.52
C LEU A 102 16.54 -40.88 16.07
N GLY A 103 16.59 -41.99 16.82
CA GLY A 103 17.82 -42.52 17.43
C GLY A 103 18.72 -43.33 16.48
N ALA A 104 18.22 -43.77 15.32
CA ALA A 104 19.01 -44.47 14.30
C ALA A 104 19.70 -43.51 13.30
N MET A 105 19.55 -42.19 13.50
CA MET A 105 20.06 -41.18 12.60
C MET A 105 21.59 -41.03 12.73
N SER A 106 22.29 -41.16 11.60
CA SER A 106 23.73 -40.85 11.52
C SER A 106 23.99 -39.36 11.84
N ILE A 107 25.13 -39.07 12.47
CA ILE A 107 25.58 -37.71 12.82
C ILE A 107 25.61 -36.81 11.58
N ASP A 108 26.00 -37.34 10.42
CA ASP A 108 26.03 -36.60 9.15
C ASP A 108 24.63 -36.19 8.66
N THR A 109 23.67 -37.11 8.77
CA THR A 109 22.27 -36.87 8.42
C THR A 109 21.62 -35.85 9.35
N PHE A 110 21.93 -35.93 10.65
CA PHE A 110 21.48 -34.96 11.64
C PHE A 110 22.06 -33.56 11.35
N GLY A 111 23.35 -33.47 11.02
CA GLY A 111 23.99 -32.22 10.62
C GLY A 111 23.31 -31.57 9.40
N ARG A 112 22.98 -32.34 8.38
CA ARG A 112 22.25 -31.85 7.19
C ARG A 112 20.85 -31.32 7.52
N LEU A 113 20.12 -32.01 8.40
CA LEU A 113 18.80 -31.58 8.84
C LEU A 113 18.88 -30.26 9.64
N LEU A 114 19.85 -30.14 10.53
CA LEU A 114 20.09 -28.91 11.31
C LEU A 114 20.46 -27.74 10.39
N HIS A 115 21.30 -27.97 9.38
CA HIS A 115 21.58 -26.97 8.35
C HIS A 115 20.32 -26.56 7.57
N SER A 116 19.47 -27.51 7.16
CA SER A 116 18.19 -27.22 6.47
C SER A 116 17.27 -26.32 7.32
N ILE A 117 17.16 -26.60 8.63
CA ILE A 117 16.40 -25.76 9.57
C ILE A 117 16.99 -24.35 9.66
N VAL A 118 18.31 -24.22 9.82
CA VAL A 118 18.97 -22.91 9.94
C VAL A 118 18.78 -22.09 8.66
N TYR A 119 18.95 -22.70 7.49
CA TYR A 119 18.70 -22.04 6.21
C TYR A 119 17.23 -21.61 6.06
N GLY A 120 16.28 -22.45 6.50
CA GLY A 120 14.87 -22.11 6.54
C GLY A 120 14.57 -20.89 7.42
N ILE A 121 15.17 -20.80 8.61
CA ILE A 121 15.01 -19.64 9.51
C ILE A 121 15.59 -18.37 8.87
N VAL A 122 16.80 -18.45 8.31
CA VAL A 122 17.44 -17.31 7.62
C VAL A 122 16.58 -16.84 6.44
N PHE A 123 16.01 -17.78 5.67
CA PHE A 123 15.11 -17.48 4.57
C PHE A 123 13.83 -16.76 5.03
N CYS A 124 13.20 -17.22 6.12
CA CYS A 124 12.04 -16.55 6.72
C CYS A 124 12.35 -15.12 7.16
N ILE A 125 13.50 -14.88 7.79
CA ILE A 125 13.92 -13.53 8.22
C ILE A 125 14.15 -12.61 7.01
N ALA A 126 14.81 -13.12 5.98
CA ALA A 126 15.03 -12.38 4.74
C ALA A 126 13.71 -12.03 4.05
N ALA A 127 12.80 -13.00 3.93
CA ALA A 127 11.47 -12.79 3.36
C ALA A 127 10.67 -11.75 4.15
N TYR A 128 10.69 -11.82 5.48
CA TYR A 128 10.03 -10.83 6.34
C TYR A 128 10.53 -9.41 6.05
N LYS A 129 11.85 -9.21 5.97
CA LYS A 129 12.45 -7.90 5.65
C LYS A 129 11.99 -7.39 4.28
N ILE A 130 11.97 -8.26 3.27
CA ILE A 130 11.53 -7.91 1.92
C ILE A 130 10.05 -7.48 1.93
N PHE A 131 9.17 -8.27 2.53
CA PHE A 131 7.74 -7.95 2.58
C PHE A 131 7.44 -6.71 3.43
N GLN A 132 8.21 -6.47 4.50
CA GLN A 132 8.11 -5.23 5.27
C GLN A 132 8.46 -4.01 4.42
N VAL A 133 9.51 -4.07 3.60
CA VAL A 133 9.87 -2.99 2.67
C VAL A 133 8.78 -2.77 1.63
N ILE A 134 8.25 -3.84 1.03
CA ILE A 134 7.17 -3.76 0.04
C ILE A 134 5.91 -3.13 0.67
N ALA A 135 5.50 -3.60 1.84
CA ALA A 135 4.35 -3.08 2.57
C ALA A 135 4.50 -1.59 2.89
N ASN A 136 5.70 -1.16 3.32
CA ASN A 136 5.99 0.25 3.58
C ASN A 136 5.93 1.10 2.31
N ILE A 137 6.43 0.61 1.17
CA ILE A 137 6.33 1.32 -0.12
C ILE A 137 4.86 1.49 -0.51
N VAL A 138 4.05 0.44 -0.39
CA VAL A 138 2.61 0.49 -0.70
C VAL A 138 1.90 1.48 0.23
N PHE A 139 2.17 1.40 1.54
CA PHE A 139 1.56 2.28 2.54
C PHE A 139 1.90 3.76 2.32
N THR A 140 3.18 4.08 2.20
CA THR A 140 3.66 5.47 2.01
C THR A 140 3.15 6.07 0.71
N THR A 141 3.13 5.30 -0.37
CA THR A 141 2.67 5.78 -1.68
C THR A 141 1.15 5.99 -1.71
N LEU A 142 0.37 5.17 -1.01
CA LEU A 142 -1.08 5.36 -0.85
C LEU A 142 -1.41 6.55 0.07
N ARG A 143 -0.54 6.86 1.05
CA ARG A 143 -0.72 7.99 1.98
C ARG A 143 -0.32 9.34 1.38
N SER A 144 0.78 9.42 0.62
CA SER A 144 1.39 10.71 0.20
C SER A 144 0.64 11.49 -0.91
N ASN A 145 -0.54 11.06 -1.34
CA ASN A 145 -1.20 11.62 -2.53
C ASN A 145 -2.27 12.68 -2.21
N SER A 146 -2.20 13.38 -1.05
CA SER A 146 -3.20 14.39 -0.68
C SER A 146 -2.79 15.86 -0.78
N ASP A 147 -1.52 16.22 -0.93
CA ASP A 147 -1.12 17.58 -0.48
C ASP A 147 -0.71 18.57 -1.59
N ASN A 148 -0.86 18.22 -2.87
CA ASN A 148 -0.52 19.14 -3.95
C ASN A 148 -1.76 19.87 -4.48
N HIS A 149 -2.08 21.02 -3.87
CA HIS A 149 -2.99 21.99 -4.44
C HIS A 149 -2.25 22.81 -5.51
N THR A 150 -2.48 22.48 -6.78
CA THR A 150 -2.00 23.30 -7.91
C THR A 150 -3.18 24.00 -8.56
N PHE A 151 -3.10 25.33 -8.64
CA PHE A 151 -4.02 26.14 -9.41
C PHE A 151 -3.73 25.98 -10.90
N ASP A 152 -4.73 26.14 -11.76
CA ASP A 152 -4.59 26.11 -13.22
C ASP A 152 -4.86 27.51 -13.77
N ILE A 153 -4.02 28.48 -13.40
CA ILE A 153 -4.18 29.90 -13.75
C ILE A 153 -3.29 30.24 -14.96
N THR A 154 -2.08 29.69 -15.01
CA THR A 154 -1.09 29.97 -16.05
C THR A 154 -0.81 28.75 -16.92
N ASN A 155 -0.30 28.97 -18.14
CA ASN A 155 0.19 27.86 -18.98
C ASN A 155 1.38 27.11 -18.33
N GLY A 156 2.13 27.75 -17.44
CA GLY A 156 3.16 27.09 -16.62
C GLY A 156 2.55 26.11 -15.62
N ASP A 157 1.43 26.47 -15.01
CA ASP A 157 0.71 25.61 -14.08
C ASP A 157 0.19 24.33 -14.75
N LYS A 158 -0.26 24.43 -16.00
CA LYS A 158 -0.65 23.25 -16.80
C LYS A 158 0.49 22.25 -16.94
N VAL A 159 1.72 22.73 -17.16
CA VAL A 159 2.92 21.87 -17.26
C VAL A 159 3.25 21.23 -15.91
N ILE A 160 3.11 21.97 -14.81
CA ILE A 160 3.34 21.46 -13.45
C ILE A 160 2.29 20.38 -13.12
N ARG A 161 1.02 20.63 -13.43
CA ARG A 161 -0.08 19.68 -13.26
C ARG A 161 0.15 18.38 -14.05
N GLN A 162 0.57 18.47 -15.31
CA GLN A 162 0.92 17.30 -16.12
C GLN A 162 2.09 16.50 -15.50
N LYS A 163 3.13 17.16 -14.99
CA LYS A 163 4.24 16.49 -14.30
C LYS A 163 3.78 15.77 -13.04
N ILE A 164 2.92 16.40 -12.24
CA ILE A 164 2.33 15.80 -11.04
C ILE A 164 1.49 14.57 -11.42
N GLU A 165 0.64 14.68 -12.43
CA GLU A 165 -0.21 13.57 -12.90
C GLU A 165 0.62 12.38 -13.41
N GLN A 166 1.67 12.63 -14.19
CA GLN A 166 2.60 11.59 -14.63
C GLN A 166 3.32 10.92 -13.45
N GLY A 167 3.73 11.70 -12.45
CA GLY A 167 4.32 11.19 -11.21
C GLY A 167 3.37 10.26 -10.46
N ILE A 168 2.10 10.64 -10.37
CA ILE A 168 1.04 9.83 -9.75
C ILE A 168 0.80 8.53 -10.54
N LYS A 169 0.72 8.59 -11.88
CA LYS A 169 0.55 7.40 -12.74
C LYS A 169 1.70 6.39 -12.56
N ARG A 170 2.95 6.87 -12.50
CA ARG A 170 4.13 6.02 -12.24
C ARG A 170 4.07 5.37 -10.86
N LYS A 171 3.75 6.15 -9.82
CA LYS A 171 3.58 5.66 -8.45
C LYS A 171 2.49 4.58 -8.37
N LYS A 172 1.35 4.77 -9.05
CA LYS A 172 0.25 3.78 -9.16
C LYS A 172 0.74 2.48 -9.80
N SER A 173 1.43 2.57 -10.94
CA SER A 173 1.97 1.39 -11.62
C SER A 173 2.93 0.61 -10.72
N LYS A 174 3.78 1.31 -9.94
CA LYS A 174 4.67 0.68 -8.95
C LYS A 174 3.92 -0.02 -7.82
N ILE A 175 2.83 0.56 -7.30
CA ILE A 175 1.98 -0.10 -6.28
C ILE A 175 1.37 -1.38 -6.85
N VAL A 176 0.75 -1.29 -8.03
CA VAL A 176 0.11 -2.44 -8.68
C VAL A 176 1.12 -3.55 -8.97
N GLY A 177 2.30 -3.19 -9.48
CA GLY A 177 3.40 -4.14 -9.69
C GLY A 177 3.86 -4.83 -8.41
N ASN A 178 4.00 -4.09 -7.31
CA ASN A 178 4.39 -4.66 -6.01
C ASN A 178 3.34 -5.61 -5.43
N ILE A 179 2.05 -5.29 -5.58
CA ILE A 179 0.95 -6.17 -5.16
C ILE A 179 0.95 -7.45 -6.00
N ILE A 180 1.06 -7.32 -7.33
CA ILE A 180 1.13 -8.47 -8.25
C ILE A 180 2.33 -9.35 -7.91
N PHE A 181 3.51 -8.75 -7.70
CA PHE A 181 4.71 -9.48 -7.30
C PHE A 181 4.51 -10.30 -6.02
N THR A 182 3.89 -9.69 -5.00
CA THR A 182 3.59 -10.37 -3.73
C THR A 182 2.66 -11.56 -3.95
N PHE A 183 1.62 -11.38 -4.77
CA PHE A 183 0.67 -12.44 -5.08
C PHE A 183 1.32 -13.60 -5.86
N MET A 184 2.12 -13.28 -6.89
CA MET A 184 2.86 -14.27 -7.68
C MET A 184 3.86 -15.04 -6.82
N PHE A 185 4.58 -14.36 -5.93
CA PHE A 185 5.50 -15.01 -5.01
C PHE A 185 4.77 -16.01 -4.09
N ASN A 186 3.63 -15.62 -3.52
CA ASN A 186 2.83 -16.51 -2.68
C ASN A 186 2.29 -17.72 -3.46
N ILE A 187 1.89 -17.54 -4.72
CA ILE A 187 1.49 -18.66 -5.60
C ILE A 187 2.68 -19.61 -5.81
N VAL A 188 3.86 -19.10 -6.14
CA VAL A 188 5.06 -19.93 -6.35
C VAL A 188 5.40 -20.72 -5.09
N CYS A 189 5.40 -20.08 -3.91
CA CYS A 189 5.60 -20.77 -2.64
C CYS A 189 4.54 -21.85 -2.38
N SER A 190 3.26 -21.57 -2.69
CA SER A 190 2.19 -22.54 -2.53
C SER A 190 2.31 -23.73 -3.49
N VAL A 191 2.70 -23.50 -4.74
CA VAL A 191 2.92 -24.55 -5.74
C VAL A 191 4.10 -25.42 -5.34
N LEU A 192 5.21 -24.80 -4.91
CA LEU A 192 6.37 -25.54 -4.40
C LEU A 192 5.98 -26.39 -3.19
N ALA A 193 5.23 -25.83 -2.23
CA ALA A 193 4.77 -26.56 -1.07
C ALA A 193 3.86 -27.75 -1.43
N ASN A 194 3.04 -27.62 -2.47
CA ASN A 194 2.17 -28.71 -2.95
C ASN A 194 2.91 -29.74 -3.80
N TYR A 195 3.91 -29.35 -4.59
CA TYR A 195 4.72 -30.28 -5.39
C TYR A 195 5.64 -31.14 -4.51
N ILE A 196 6.08 -30.57 -3.38
CA ILE A 196 6.92 -31.22 -2.38
C ILE A 196 6.11 -32.17 -1.48
N SER A 197 4.78 -32.01 -1.45
CA SER A 197 3.84 -32.86 -0.68
C SER A 197 3.46 -34.12 -1.43
#